data_AF-A0A2V7CUM0-F1
#
_entry.id   AF-A0A2V7CUM0-F1
#
_cell.length_a   1.000
_cell.length_b   1.000
_cell.length_c   1.000
_cell.angle_alpha   90.00
_cell.angle_beta   90.00
_cell.angle_gamma   90.00
#
_symmetry.space_group_name_H-M   'P 1'
#
loop_
_entity.id
_entity.type
_entity.pdbx_description
1 polymer ?
#
loop_
_entity_poly.entity_id
_entity_poly.type
_entity_poly.pdbx_seq_one_letter_code
_entity_poly.pdbx_strand_id
1 'polypeptide(L)'
;MAKAAGPDDLEFHHFRRRVTHDDLTDQCAEDDWQTHRTNIIDALAPVGALETALAEHVASVLWRLRRVMMYESASIDERQHLEQLSARLLPHPLDIDKIIRYEAHLRRLLYEALHELEAMQDARHGKPTPLLRVDVNNDTGTRPAAESA
;
A
#
# COMPACT_ATOMS: atom_id res chain seq x y z
N MET A 1 18.25 45.90 -56.73
CA MET A 1 17.44 45.86 -55.49
C MET A 1 16.73 44.53 -55.45
N ALA A 2 16.93 43.78 -54.36
CA ALA A 2 16.73 42.34 -54.29
C ALA A 2 15.25 41.93 -54.21
N LYS A 3 14.89 40.92 -54.99
CA LYS A 3 13.64 40.15 -54.91
C LYS A 3 13.98 38.86 -54.15
N ALA A 4 13.55 38.76 -52.89
CA ALA A 4 13.76 37.56 -52.09
C ALA A 4 12.73 36.50 -52.48
N ALA A 5 13.23 35.33 -52.88
CA ALA A 5 12.49 34.10 -53.06
C ALA A 5 12.40 33.36 -51.71
N GLY A 6 11.24 32.78 -51.39
CA GLY A 6 11.20 31.55 -50.59
C GLY A 6 11.79 30.39 -51.39
N PRO A 7 12.15 29.25 -50.79
CA PRO A 7 11.34 28.55 -49.80
C PRO A 7 12.17 28.10 -48.58
N ASP A 8 11.51 27.59 -47.55
CA ASP A 8 11.85 26.29 -46.96
C ASP A 8 11.12 26.09 -45.63
N ASP A 9 10.31 25.03 -45.66
CA ASP A 9 9.75 24.30 -44.55
C ASP A 9 10.77 24.04 -43.44
N LEU A 10 10.75 24.86 -42.38
CA LEU A 10 11.28 24.51 -41.07
C LEU A 10 10.40 25.16 -39.99
N GLU A 11 9.13 24.74 -39.92
CA GLU A 11 8.37 24.86 -38.67
C GLU A 11 9.01 23.96 -37.61
N PHE A 12 9.97 24.56 -36.91
CA PHE A 12 10.36 24.35 -35.52
C PHE A 12 9.62 23.25 -34.73
N HIS A 13 9.90 21.99 -35.03
CA HIS A 13 9.62 20.84 -34.17
C HIS A 13 10.64 20.70 -33.02
N HIS A 14 11.08 21.80 -32.44
CA HIS A 14 11.85 21.76 -31.22
C HIS A 14 11.58 23.02 -30.44
N PHE A 15 10.98 22.84 -29.25
CA PHE A 15 11.17 23.65 -28.04
C PHE A 15 9.83 23.94 -27.33
N ARG A 16 9.31 22.94 -26.61
CA ARG A 16 8.92 23.05 -25.19
C ARG A 16 8.43 21.70 -24.66
N ARG A 17 9.33 20.74 -24.44
CA ARG A 17 9.08 19.68 -23.45
C ARG A 17 9.06 20.39 -22.09
N ARG A 18 7.87 20.79 -21.65
CA ARG A 18 7.61 21.14 -20.26
C ARG A 18 7.79 19.83 -19.49
N VAL A 19 9.00 19.56 -19.01
CA VAL A 19 9.23 18.56 -17.97
C VAL A 19 8.36 19.02 -16.80
N THR A 20 7.29 18.29 -16.57
CA THR A 20 6.40 18.48 -15.44
C THR A 20 7.18 18.18 -14.18
N HIS A 21 6.95 18.97 -13.13
CA HIS A 21 7.42 18.68 -11.77
C HIS A 21 7.01 17.25 -11.32
N ASP A 22 5.99 16.65 -11.96
CA ASP A 22 5.54 15.28 -11.73
C ASP A 22 6.49 14.18 -12.24
N ASP A 23 7.33 14.43 -13.26
CA ASP A 23 8.17 13.36 -13.86
C ASP A 23 9.38 12.99 -12.99
N LEU A 24 9.76 13.82 -12.02
CA LEU A 24 10.85 13.55 -11.07
C LEU A 24 10.37 12.87 -9.78
N THR A 25 9.06 12.94 -9.49
CA THR A 25 8.43 12.29 -8.34
C THR A 25 8.12 10.81 -8.58
N ASP A 26 7.92 10.40 -9.84
CA ASP A 26 7.51 9.01 -10.15
C ASP A 26 8.69 8.03 -10.07
N GLN A 27 9.88 8.42 -10.57
CA GLN A 27 11.08 7.58 -10.47
C GLN A 27 11.59 7.47 -9.02
N CYS A 28 11.50 8.55 -8.23
CA CYS A 28 11.90 8.53 -6.83
C CYS A 28 10.95 7.64 -5.99
N ALA A 29 9.65 7.60 -6.33
CA ALA A 29 8.69 6.72 -5.67
C ALA A 29 8.86 5.24 -6.04
N GLU A 30 9.21 4.94 -7.30
CA GLU A 30 9.51 3.57 -7.73
C GLU A 30 10.85 3.08 -7.14
N ASP A 31 11.90 3.90 -7.15
CA ASP A 31 13.21 3.55 -6.57
C ASP A 31 13.10 3.37 -5.04
N ASP A 32 12.29 4.18 -4.35
CA ASP A 32 12.00 4.03 -2.92
C ASP A 32 11.21 2.74 -2.64
N TRP A 33 10.23 2.40 -3.49
CA TRP A 33 9.48 1.15 -3.38
C TRP A 33 10.37 -0.06 -3.62
N GLN A 34 11.21 -0.06 -4.66
CA GLN A 34 12.13 -1.17 -4.95
C GLN A 34 13.15 -1.36 -3.83
N THR A 35 13.66 -0.27 -3.26
CA THR A 35 14.56 -0.32 -2.11
C THR A 35 13.86 -0.91 -0.89
N HIS A 36 12.66 -0.43 -0.56
CA HIS A 36 11.85 -0.98 0.53
C HIS A 36 11.55 -2.47 0.31
N ARG A 37 11.06 -2.83 -0.87
CA ARG A 37 10.76 -4.21 -1.25
C ARG A 37 11.99 -5.09 -1.07
N THR A 38 13.13 -4.68 -1.62
CA THR A 38 14.39 -5.44 -1.51
C THR A 38 14.78 -5.62 -0.04
N ASN A 39 14.77 -4.57 0.76
CA ASN A 39 15.09 -4.66 2.19
C ASN A 39 14.16 -5.63 2.96
N ILE A 40 12.86 -5.63 2.65
CA ILE A 40 11.90 -6.55 3.28
C ILE A 40 12.14 -7.99 2.83
N ILE A 41 12.34 -8.22 1.53
CA ILE A 41 12.63 -9.56 1.00
C ILE A 41 13.93 -10.11 1.60
N ASP A 42 14.99 -9.29 1.66
CA ASP A 42 16.28 -9.68 2.23
C ASP A 42 16.16 -10.00 3.72
N ALA A 43 15.39 -9.22 4.48
CA ALA A 43 15.17 -9.45 5.90
C ALA A 43 14.38 -10.74 6.18
N LEU A 44 13.39 -11.06 5.33
CA LEU A 44 12.55 -12.24 5.49
C LEU A 44 13.20 -13.53 4.97
N ALA A 45 14.21 -13.42 4.10
CA ALA A 45 14.95 -14.54 3.52
C ALA A 45 14.04 -15.71 3.04
N PRO A 46 13.07 -15.44 2.15
CA PRO A 46 12.13 -16.46 1.69
C PRO A 46 12.84 -17.54 0.87
N VAL A 47 12.39 -18.80 1.03
CA VAL A 47 12.86 -19.94 0.23
C VAL A 47 11.73 -20.52 -0.62
N GLY A 48 11.96 -20.61 -1.92
CA GLY A 48 10.98 -21.14 -2.87
C GLY A 48 9.85 -20.15 -3.20
N ALA A 49 9.00 -20.55 -4.13
CA ALA A 49 8.01 -19.64 -4.74
C ALA A 49 6.93 -19.17 -3.75
N LEU A 50 6.47 -20.04 -2.86
CA LEU A 50 5.37 -19.73 -1.95
C LEU A 50 5.79 -18.73 -0.85
N GLU A 51 6.95 -18.94 -0.21
CA GLU A 51 7.47 -17.98 0.75
C GLU A 51 7.78 -16.64 0.08
N THR A 52 8.29 -16.67 -1.15
CA THR A 52 8.57 -15.44 -1.93
C THR A 52 7.29 -14.65 -2.14
N ALA A 53 6.19 -15.30 -2.54
CA ALA A 53 4.90 -14.63 -2.74
C ALA A 53 4.35 -14.02 -1.44
N LEU A 54 4.51 -14.70 -0.29
CA LEU A 54 4.14 -14.15 1.02
C LEU A 54 5.01 -12.96 1.41
N ALA A 55 6.33 -13.03 1.21
CA ALA A 55 7.24 -11.95 1.50
C ALA A 55 6.96 -10.69 0.63
N GLU A 56 6.63 -10.88 -0.65
CA GLU A 56 6.17 -9.81 -1.54
C GLU A 56 4.87 -9.17 -1.04
N HIS A 57 3.94 -9.99 -0.56
CA HIS A 57 2.69 -9.50 0.02
C HIS A 57 2.95 -8.68 1.28
N VAL A 58 3.82 -9.16 2.19
CA VAL A 58 4.25 -8.44 3.39
C VAL A 58 4.86 -7.07 3.01
N ALA A 59 5.77 -7.04 2.04
CA ALA A 59 6.37 -5.79 1.57
C ALA A 59 5.31 -4.79 1.07
N SER A 60 4.36 -5.27 0.27
CA SER A 60 3.25 -4.46 -0.27
C SER A 60 2.34 -3.90 0.82
N VAL A 61 1.95 -4.73 1.78
CA VAL A 61 1.08 -4.32 2.89
C VAL A 61 1.79 -3.32 3.80
N LEU A 62 3.06 -3.55 4.15
CA LEU A 62 3.86 -2.61 4.94
C LEU A 62 4.01 -1.25 4.25
N TRP A 63 4.21 -1.24 2.93
CA TRP A 63 4.31 -0.01 2.16
C TRP A 63 3.00 0.78 2.15
N ARG A 64 1.87 0.08 1.96
CA ARG A 64 0.54 0.70 2.03
C ARG A 64 0.27 1.24 3.43
N LEU A 65 0.64 0.52 4.48
CA LEU A 65 0.50 0.97 5.87
C LEU A 65 1.35 2.22 6.15
N ARG A 66 2.59 2.27 5.66
CA ARG A 66 3.44 3.48 5.74
C ARG A 66 2.76 4.68 5.09
N ARG A 67 2.18 4.50 3.90
CA ARG A 67 1.45 5.58 3.22
C ARG A 67 0.23 6.03 4.02
N VAL A 68 -0.53 5.10 4.61
CA VAL A 68 -1.67 5.43 5.48
C VAL A 68 -1.24 6.29 6.66
N MET A 69 -0.16 5.92 7.37
CA MET A 69 0.37 6.72 8.49
C MET A 69 0.81 8.14 8.07
N MET A 70 1.35 8.29 6.86
CA MET A 70 1.68 9.61 6.32
C MET A 70 0.42 10.45 6.07
N TYR A 71 -0.64 9.86 5.51
CA TYR A 71 -1.93 10.55 5.32
C TYR A 71 -2.61 10.89 6.64
N GLU A 72 -2.55 10.02 7.65
CA GLU A 72 -3.02 10.30 9.00
C GLU A 72 -2.30 11.52 9.59
N SER A 73 -0.98 11.54 9.50
CA SER A 73 -0.15 12.64 10.00
C SER A 73 -0.48 13.96 9.30
N ALA A 74 -0.60 13.94 7.97
CA ALA A 74 -1.00 15.12 7.19
C ALA A 74 -2.43 15.58 7.53
N SER A 75 -3.37 14.66 7.76
CA SER A 75 -4.76 14.97 8.11
C SER A 75 -4.89 15.54 9.53
N ILE A 76 -4.03 15.11 10.46
CA ILE A 76 -3.95 15.65 11.82
C ILE A 76 -3.33 17.05 11.81
N ASP A 77 -2.25 17.24 11.06
CA ASP A 77 -1.60 18.55 10.90
C ASP A 77 -2.54 19.55 10.23
N GLU A 78 -3.22 19.15 9.15
CA GLU A 78 -4.26 19.96 8.51
C GLU A 78 -5.40 20.30 9.48
N ARG A 79 -5.81 19.36 10.34
CA ARG A 79 -6.79 19.63 11.42
C ARG A 79 -6.31 20.70 12.40
N GLN A 80 -5.07 20.57 12.87
CA GLN A 80 -4.48 21.50 13.83
C GLN A 80 -4.23 22.89 13.21
N HIS A 81 -3.88 22.95 11.93
CA HIS A 81 -3.64 24.19 11.19
C HIS A 81 -4.95 24.90 10.80
N LEU A 82 -5.99 24.16 10.40
CA LEU A 82 -7.28 24.71 9.98
C LEU A 82 -8.20 25.13 11.14
N GLU A 83 -7.94 24.69 12.38
CA GLU A 83 -8.55 25.30 13.58
C GLU A 83 -8.27 26.81 13.67
N GLN A 84 -7.24 27.32 12.98
CA GLN A 84 -6.97 28.76 12.87
C GLN A 84 -7.68 29.45 11.69
N LEU A 85 -8.17 28.73 10.66
CA LEU A 85 -8.64 29.38 9.42
C LEU A 85 -9.94 28.91 8.76
N SER A 86 -10.51 27.73 8.99
CA SER A 86 -11.94 27.44 8.67
C SER A 86 -12.30 25.96 8.74
N ALA A 87 -13.39 25.66 9.45
CA ALA A 87 -13.99 24.32 9.55
C ALA A 87 -14.60 23.76 8.24
N ARG A 88 -14.39 24.40 7.07
CA ARG A 88 -15.03 24.03 5.79
C ARG A 88 -14.10 23.34 4.79
N LEU A 89 -12.79 23.34 5.02
CA LEU A 89 -11.80 22.67 4.17
C LEU A 89 -11.29 21.34 4.76
N LEU A 90 -11.69 21.01 5.98
CA LEU A 90 -11.32 19.78 6.66
C LEU A 90 -11.83 18.55 5.88
N PRO A 91 -10.99 17.51 5.67
CA PRO A 91 -11.44 16.21 5.21
C PRO A 91 -12.62 15.73 6.06
N HIS A 92 -13.74 15.39 5.41
CA HIS A 92 -15.01 15.07 6.07
C HIS A 92 -14.77 13.91 7.07
N PRO A 93 -15.42 13.88 8.25
CA PRO A 93 -15.27 12.78 9.23
C PRO A 93 -15.46 11.36 8.65
N LEU A 94 -16.12 11.23 7.49
CA LEU A 94 -16.27 9.97 6.76
C LEU A 94 -14.96 9.45 6.16
N ASP A 95 -13.93 10.28 6.01
CA ASP A 95 -12.61 9.88 5.48
C ASP A 95 -11.69 9.34 6.59
N ILE A 96 -11.81 9.83 7.82
CA ILE A 96 -11.09 9.24 8.97
C ILE A 96 -11.60 7.84 9.28
N ASP A 97 -12.92 7.63 9.30
CA ASP A 97 -13.47 6.29 9.55
C ASP A 97 -13.07 5.28 8.46
N LYS A 98 -12.86 5.75 7.22
CA LYS A 98 -12.32 4.92 6.13
C LYS A 98 -10.85 4.59 6.37
N ILE A 99 -10.05 5.58 6.78
CA ILE A 99 -8.64 5.39 7.11
C ILE A 99 -8.48 4.36 8.23
N ILE A 100 -9.21 4.51 9.34
CA ILE A 100 -9.17 3.57 10.48
C ILE A 100 -9.56 2.15 10.05
N ARG A 101 -10.65 2.00 9.28
CA ARG A 101 -11.09 0.69 8.78
C ARG A 101 -10.07 0.07 7.84
N TYR A 102 -9.47 0.88 6.99
CA TYR A 102 -8.46 0.45 6.03
C TYR A 102 -7.16 0.05 6.73
N GLU A 103 -6.74 0.82 7.73
CA GLU A 103 -5.59 0.50 8.58
C GLU A 103 -5.80 -0.83 9.32
N ALA A 104 -6.96 -1.02 9.95
CA ALA A 104 -7.31 -2.26 10.62
C ALA A 104 -7.28 -3.47 9.66
N HIS A 105 -7.79 -3.29 8.44
CA HIS A 105 -7.75 -4.32 7.40
C HIS A 105 -6.31 -4.63 6.95
N LEU A 106 -5.47 -3.63 6.71
CA LEU A 106 -4.06 -3.82 6.35
C LEU A 106 -3.27 -4.50 7.47
N ARG A 107 -3.49 -4.11 8.72
CA ARG A 107 -2.85 -4.77 9.89
C ARG A 107 -3.22 -6.25 9.96
N ARG A 108 -4.49 -6.58 9.70
CA ARG A 108 -4.93 -7.98 9.65
C ARG A 108 -4.22 -8.77 8.55
N LEU A 109 -4.21 -8.24 7.32
CA LEU A 109 -3.50 -8.89 6.19
C LEU A 109 -2.00 -9.07 6.47
N LEU A 110 -1.37 -8.09 7.13
CA LEU A 110 0.04 -8.16 7.50
C LEU A 110 0.31 -9.31 8.46
N TYR A 111 -0.43 -9.38 9.57
CA TYR A 111 -0.23 -10.42 10.57
C TYR A 111 -0.58 -11.82 10.04
N GLU A 112 -1.62 -11.94 9.22
CA GLU A 112 -1.97 -13.19 8.55
C GLU A 112 -0.80 -13.67 7.66
N ALA A 113 -0.26 -12.79 6.81
CA ALA A 113 0.85 -13.14 5.93
C ALA A 113 2.15 -13.47 6.69
N LEU A 114 2.46 -12.72 7.75
CA LEU A 114 3.62 -13.00 8.61
C LEU A 114 3.48 -14.35 9.32
N HIS A 115 2.31 -14.66 9.88
CA HIS A 115 2.09 -15.95 10.55
C HIS A 115 2.19 -17.14 9.59
N GLU A 116 1.64 -17.01 8.36
CA GLU A 116 1.77 -18.04 7.33
C GLU A 116 3.25 -18.25 6.95
N LEU A 117 3.99 -17.14 6.77
CA LEU A 117 5.41 -17.20 6.42
C LEU A 117 6.24 -17.81 7.56
N GLU A 118 6.05 -17.36 8.80
CA GLU A 118 6.71 -17.92 9.99
C GLU A 118 6.43 -19.41 10.13
N ALA A 119 5.17 -19.84 9.92
CA ALA A 119 4.81 -21.24 9.99
C ALA A 119 5.56 -22.10 8.96
N MET A 120 5.70 -21.60 7.73
CA MET A 120 6.48 -22.26 6.67
C MET A 120 7.98 -22.30 7.00
N GLN A 121 8.53 -21.20 7.51
CA GLN A 121 9.94 -21.11 7.86
C GLN A 121 10.27 -22.01 9.06
N ASP A 122 9.41 -22.07 10.08
CA ASP A 122 9.59 -22.96 11.23
C ASP A 122 9.53 -24.43 10.81
N ALA A 123 8.58 -24.79 9.92
CA ALA A 123 8.50 -26.14 9.35
C ALA A 123 9.80 -26.51 8.61
N ARG A 124 10.35 -25.56 7.84
CA ARG A 124 11.64 -25.73 7.15
C ARG A 124 12.81 -25.89 8.12
N HIS A 125 12.81 -25.17 9.24
CA HIS A 125 13.86 -25.27 10.27
C HIS A 125 13.66 -26.46 11.23
N GLY A 126 12.69 -27.34 10.97
CA GLY A 126 12.43 -28.53 11.77
C GLY A 126 11.89 -28.21 13.18
N LYS A 127 11.43 -26.98 13.41
CA LYS A 127 10.74 -26.62 14.64
C LYS A 127 9.30 -27.13 14.54
N PRO A 128 8.71 -27.64 15.64
CA PRO A 128 7.31 -27.99 15.63
C PRO A 128 6.48 -26.72 15.42
N THR A 129 5.91 -26.56 14.24
CA THR A 129 5.00 -25.47 13.93
C THR A 129 3.78 -25.59 14.85
N PRO A 130 3.50 -24.62 15.73
CA PRO A 130 2.29 -24.64 16.54
C PRO A 130 1.11 -24.32 15.63
N LEU A 131 0.58 -25.32 14.92
CA LEU A 131 -0.63 -25.20 14.10
C LEU A 131 -1.90 -25.14 14.96
N LEU A 132 -1.88 -24.43 16.09
CA LEU A 132 -3.10 -24.14 16.83
C LEU A 132 -3.77 -22.90 16.22
N ARG A 133 -4.40 -23.08 15.06
CA ARG A 133 -5.36 -22.10 14.54
C ARG A 133 -6.68 -22.32 15.26
N VAL A 134 -7.00 -21.42 16.19
CA VAL A 134 -8.39 -21.28 16.66
C VAL A 134 -9.13 -20.55 15.55
N ASP A 135 -9.86 -21.29 14.72
CA ASP A 135 -10.91 -20.71 13.87
C ASP A 135 -11.99 -20.14 14.78
N VAL A 136 -11.93 -18.83 15.04
CA VAL A 136 -13.08 -18.10 15.61
C VAL A 136 -14.06 -17.84 14.47
N ASN A 137 -14.65 -18.90 13.93
CA ASN A 137 -15.88 -18.78 13.16
C ASN A 137 -16.99 -18.46 14.16
N ASN A 138 -17.28 -17.16 14.29
CA ASN A 138 -18.40 -16.66 15.08
C ASN A 138 -19.72 -16.95 14.34
N ASP A 139 -20.08 -18.24 14.24
CA ASP A 139 -21.36 -18.66 13.67
C ASP A 139 -22.40 -18.77 14.79
N THR A 140 -22.85 -17.62 15.29
CA THR A 140 -24.06 -17.54 16.11
C THR A 140 -25.27 -17.54 15.18
N GLY A 141 -25.64 -18.73 14.71
CA GLY A 141 -26.79 -18.94 13.82
C GLY A 141 -27.56 -20.20 14.21
N THR A 142 -28.38 -20.09 15.25
CA THR A 142 -29.52 -20.95 15.64
C THR A 142 -29.83 -22.14 14.73
N ARG A 143 -29.60 -23.37 15.24
CA ARG A 143 -30.25 -24.59 14.69
C ARG A 143 -31.76 -24.48 14.90
N PRO A 144 -32.62 -24.47 13.85
CA PRO A 144 -34.03 -24.76 14.07
C PRO A 144 -34.18 -26.21 14.53
N ALA A 145 -35.07 -26.38 15.51
CA ALA A 145 -35.40 -27.65 16.13
C ALA A 145 -35.84 -28.68 15.08
N ALA A 146 -35.37 -29.91 15.28
CA ALA A 146 -35.80 -31.05 14.49
C ALA A 146 -37.32 -31.21 14.57
N GLU A 147 -37.91 -31.22 13.39
CA GLU A 147 -39.21 -31.78 13.06
C GLU A 147 -39.40 -33.14 13.77
N SER A 148 -40.47 -33.27 14.53
CA SER A 148 -40.92 -34.53 15.13
C SER A 148 -42.42 -34.67 14.85
N ALA A 149 -42.73 -35.72 14.08
CA ALA A 149 -43.96 -36.54 14.02
C ALA A 149 -45.34 -35.85 14.07
#